data_AF-A0A6A4HL62-F1
#
_entry.id   AF-A0A6A4HL62-F1
#
_cell.length_a   1.000
_cell.length_b   1.000
_cell.length_c   1.000
_cell.angle_alpha   90.00
_cell.angle_beta   90.00
_cell.angle_gamma   90.00
#
_symmetry.space_group_name_H-M   'P 1'
#
loop_
_entity.id
_entity.type
_entity.pdbx_description
1 polymer ?
#
loop_
_entity_poly.entity_id
_entity_poly.type
_entity_poly.pdbx_seq_one_letter_code
_entity_poly.pdbx_strand_id
1 'polypeptide(L)'
;MRRAQSVRLHSRTSLSTTANTGSAQLALNADDLGVLREGDESDADVLRKQLLEKDRECDRLKTNLSLLQSQLTLRPPVEHIQALEREYKDLELLLTRCMTEMERMKIREKMLERELARLAGDNWQMSLDIPPAAALTNTGTLAQALVPILVLLLTPLYPHPHPSLTAILTASPIQDEGATSTDPAALAAHIDKIRLLILGMETRLSKRETDLLRMVSRAEGEGKKWEDVARSGGGVRA
;
A
#
# COMPACT_ATOMS: atom_id res chain seq x y z
N MET A 1 25.64 -19.17 -10.52
CA MET A 1 26.49 -19.47 -9.34
C MET A 1 26.87 -18.17 -8.63
N ARG A 2 26.29 -17.89 -7.45
CA ARG A 2 26.95 -17.29 -6.27
C ARG A 2 25.94 -17.26 -5.11
N ARG A 3 26.46 -17.62 -3.94
CA ARG A 3 25.78 -18.17 -2.75
C ARG A 3 24.76 -17.21 -2.11
N ALA A 4 23.58 -17.74 -1.79
CA ALA A 4 22.71 -17.18 -0.76
C ALA A 4 23.38 -17.42 0.61
N GLN A 5 23.72 -16.34 1.30
CA GLN A 5 24.20 -16.42 2.69
C GLN A 5 22.99 -16.59 3.60
N SER A 6 22.88 -17.79 4.18
CA SER A 6 21.96 -18.09 5.28
C SER A 6 22.42 -17.32 6.52
N VAL A 7 21.79 -16.19 6.79
CA VAL A 7 21.95 -15.46 8.05
C VAL A 7 21.12 -16.21 9.10
N ARG A 8 21.70 -17.29 9.64
CA ARG A 8 21.22 -17.91 10.87
C ARG A 8 21.61 -16.99 12.03
N LEU A 9 20.87 -15.91 12.21
CA LEU A 9 20.82 -15.21 13.50
C LEU A 9 20.10 -16.12 14.48
N HIS A 10 20.84 -17.09 15.02
CA HIS A 10 20.57 -17.56 16.37
C HIS A 10 20.88 -16.37 17.26
N SER A 11 19.89 -15.50 17.46
CA SER A 11 19.79 -14.75 18.70
C SER A 11 19.68 -15.80 19.78
N ARG A 12 20.84 -16.22 20.25
CA ARG A 12 21.08 -16.93 21.48
C ARG A 12 20.65 -15.95 22.57
N THR A 13 19.34 -15.78 22.70
CA THR A 13 18.71 -15.14 23.82
C THR A 13 19.08 -16.04 24.97
N SER A 14 20.17 -15.65 25.63
CA SER A 14 20.47 -16.07 26.98
C SER A 14 19.17 -15.96 27.75
N LEU A 15 18.55 -17.11 27.98
CA LEU A 15 17.69 -17.27 29.13
C LEU A 15 18.54 -16.80 30.31
N SER A 16 18.31 -15.55 30.71
CA SER A 16 18.25 -15.22 32.12
C SER A 16 17.09 -16.05 32.67
N THR A 17 17.33 -17.35 32.81
CA THR A 17 16.73 -18.14 33.85
C THR A 17 17.00 -17.32 35.10
N THR A 18 15.93 -16.81 35.68
CA THR A 18 15.88 -16.39 37.07
C THR A 18 16.29 -17.59 37.91
N ALA A 19 17.59 -17.85 37.95
CA ALA A 19 18.25 -18.69 38.92
C ALA A 19 18.21 -17.93 40.24
N ASN A 20 17.01 -17.83 40.81
CA ASN A 20 16.80 -17.29 42.15
C ASN A 20 15.89 -18.18 43.00
N THR A 21 15.64 -19.42 42.58
CA THR A 21 14.95 -20.43 43.38
C THR A 21 15.53 -21.80 43.06
N GLY A 22 16.65 -22.16 43.68
CA GLY A 22 17.23 -23.50 43.44
C GLY A 22 18.63 -23.76 44.00
N SER A 23 19.22 -22.85 44.77
CA SER A 23 20.51 -23.09 45.44
C SER A 23 20.48 -22.63 46.90
N ALA A 24 19.40 -22.99 47.60
CA ALA A 24 19.29 -22.93 49.05
C ALA A 24 18.72 -24.24 49.61
N GLN A 25 19.07 -25.37 48.98
CA GLN A 25 18.73 -26.71 49.47
C GLN A 25 19.98 -27.59 49.46
N LEU A 26 20.87 -27.35 50.43
CA LEU A 26 21.82 -28.36 50.96
C LEU A 26 22.63 -27.85 52.18
N ALA A 27 22.15 -26.83 52.90
CA ALA A 27 22.77 -26.33 54.13
C ALA A 27 21.74 -26.03 55.24
N LEU A 28 20.70 -26.86 55.36
CA LEU A 28 19.67 -26.80 56.41
C LEU A 28 19.59 -28.13 57.18
N ASN A 29 20.74 -28.64 57.64
CA ASN A 29 20.82 -29.87 58.46
C ASN A 29 21.69 -29.70 59.71
N ALA A 30 21.80 -28.49 60.28
CA ALA A 30 22.56 -28.31 61.52
C ALA A 30 22.21 -27.00 62.25
N ASP A 31 20.97 -26.81 62.66
CA ASP A 31 20.70 -26.04 63.89
C ASP A 31 19.32 -26.42 64.44
N ASP A 32 19.26 -27.64 64.97
CA ASP A 32 18.13 -28.15 65.72
C ASP A 32 18.30 -27.68 67.17
N LEU A 33 17.22 -27.20 67.79
CA LEU A 33 17.09 -26.79 69.21
C LEU A 33 17.36 -25.32 69.56
N GLY A 34 16.64 -24.38 68.93
CA GLY A 34 16.65 -23.02 69.44
C GLY A 34 15.58 -22.12 68.85
N VAL A 35 14.44 -22.04 69.55
CA VAL A 35 13.32 -21.09 69.40
C VAL A 35 12.08 -21.74 68.79
N LEU A 36 11.23 -22.26 69.68
CA LEU A 36 9.81 -22.48 69.45
C LEU A 36 9.17 -21.13 69.08
N ARG A 37 9.17 -20.78 67.79
CA ARG A 37 8.34 -19.68 67.30
C ARG A 37 6.93 -20.23 67.21
N GLU A 38 6.04 -19.77 68.09
CA GLU A 38 4.60 -20.07 68.07
C GLU A 38 3.85 -19.47 66.85
N GLY A 39 4.57 -19.27 65.73
CA GLY A 39 4.04 -18.93 64.41
C GLY A 39 4.53 -19.93 63.36
N ASP A 40 4.74 -21.19 63.74
CA ASP A 40 5.11 -22.30 62.85
C ASP A 40 3.93 -22.62 61.92
N GLU A 41 3.87 -21.91 60.80
CA GLU A 41 3.17 -22.45 59.63
C GLU A 41 3.80 -23.82 59.35
N SER A 42 3.01 -24.89 59.44
CA SER A 42 3.50 -26.25 59.16
C SER A 42 4.14 -26.26 57.76
N ASP A 43 5.25 -26.98 57.56
CA ASP A 43 5.85 -27.16 56.24
C ASP A 43 4.83 -27.58 55.16
N ALA A 44 3.80 -28.32 55.58
CA ALA A 44 2.67 -28.69 54.74
C ALA A 44 1.88 -27.49 54.22
N ASP A 45 1.69 -26.44 55.03
CA ASP A 45 0.98 -25.21 54.63
C ASP A 45 1.83 -24.33 53.70
N VAL A 46 3.15 -24.29 53.91
CA VAL A 46 4.08 -23.63 52.98
C VAL A 46 4.02 -24.29 51.60
N LEU A 47 4.07 -25.63 51.55
CA LEU A 47 3.96 -26.38 50.30
C LEU A 47 2.60 -26.16 49.61
N ARG A 48 1.49 -26.09 50.36
CA ARG A 48 0.17 -25.76 49.80
C ARG A 48 0.13 -24.36 49.19
N LYS A 49 0.70 -23.35 49.85
CA LYS A 49 0.79 -21.98 49.32
C LYS A 49 1.61 -21.95 48.04
N GLN A 50 2.76 -22.63 48.02
CA GLN A 50 3.62 -22.72 46.83
C GLN A 50 2.92 -23.44 45.67
N LEU A 51 2.22 -24.55 45.94
CA LEU A 51 1.44 -25.26 44.91
C LEU A 51 0.38 -24.34 44.29
N LEU A 52 -0.39 -23.63 45.12
CA LEU A 52 -1.41 -22.69 44.65
C LEU A 52 -0.82 -21.51 43.86
N GLU A 53 0.34 -21.01 44.27
CA GLU A 53 1.04 -19.96 43.53
C GLU A 53 1.51 -20.47 42.16
N LYS A 54 2.02 -21.70 42.10
CA LYS A 54 2.43 -22.36 40.86
C LYS A 54 1.25 -22.65 39.94
N ASP A 55 0.10 -23.07 40.48
CA ASP A 55 -1.12 -23.28 39.69
C ASP A 55 -1.59 -21.96 39.06
N ARG A 56 -1.62 -20.87 39.83
CA ARG A 56 -1.95 -19.53 39.31
C ARG A 56 -0.96 -19.06 38.25
N GLU A 57 0.33 -19.32 38.45
CA GLU A 57 1.37 -19.03 37.46
C GLU A 57 1.14 -19.83 36.17
N CYS A 58 0.86 -21.13 36.28
CA CYS A 58 0.52 -21.99 35.16
C CYS A 58 -0.71 -21.49 34.38
N ASP A 59 -1.76 -21.05 35.07
CA ASP A 59 -2.95 -20.52 34.41
C ASP A 59 -2.66 -19.20 33.69
N ARG A 60 -1.87 -18.29 34.29
CA ARG A 60 -1.40 -17.06 33.60
C ARG A 60 -0.58 -17.39 32.36
N LEU A 61 0.30 -18.39 32.43
CA LEU A 61 1.10 -18.80 31.28
C LEU A 61 0.23 -19.41 30.18
N LYS A 62 -0.80 -20.20 30.53
CA LYS A 62 -1.77 -20.72 29.56
C LYS A 62 -2.56 -19.60 28.89
N THR A 63 -3.04 -18.60 29.64
CA THR A 63 -3.74 -17.46 29.04
C THR A 63 -2.84 -16.67 28.10
N ASN A 64 -1.58 -16.46 28.48
CA ASN A 64 -0.60 -15.79 27.63
C ASN A 64 -0.29 -16.60 26.35
N LEU A 65 -0.15 -17.92 26.48
CA LEU A 65 0.07 -18.81 25.34
C LEU A 65 -1.10 -18.77 24.38
N SER A 66 -2.34 -18.86 24.89
CA SER A 66 -3.56 -18.74 24.07
C SER A 66 -3.64 -17.38 23.37
N LEU A 67 -3.27 -16.29 24.06
CA LEU A 67 -3.24 -14.95 23.48
C LEU A 67 -2.22 -14.87 22.33
N LEU A 68 -0.98 -15.31 22.57
CA LEU A 68 0.07 -15.31 21.54
C LEU A 68 -0.30 -16.18 20.35
N GLN A 69 -0.94 -17.32 20.58
CA GLN A 69 -1.43 -18.19 19.52
C GLN A 69 -2.51 -17.49 18.68
N SER A 70 -3.44 -16.77 19.31
CA SER A 70 -4.43 -15.96 18.58
C SER A 70 -3.77 -14.86 17.74
N GLN A 71 -2.74 -14.20 18.26
CA GLN A 71 -1.98 -13.18 17.52
C GLN A 71 -1.21 -13.78 16.33
N LEU A 72 -0.63 -14.97 16.51
CA LEU A 72 0.04 -15.71 15.44
C LEU A 72 -0.92 -16.09 14.32
N THR A 73 -2.14 -16.50 14.64
CA THR A 73 -3.16 -16.82 13.63
C THR A 73 -3.68 -15.61 12.86
N LEU A 74 -3.59 -14.41 13.45
CA LEU A 74 -3.97 -13.15 12.79
C LEU A 74 -2.87 -12.61 11.87
N ARG A 75 -1.65 -13.17 11.91
CA ARG A 75 -0.56 -12.67 11.08
C ARG A 75 -0.82 -13.03 9.61
N PRO A 76 -0.80 -12.06 8.68
CA PRO A 76 -0.95 -12.34 7.26
C PRO A 76 0.10 -13.35 6.78
N PRO A 77 -0.24 -14.23 5.83
CA PRO A 77 0.73 -15.15 5.26
C PRO A 77 1.87 -14.38 4.60
N VAL A 78 3.10 -14.91 4.71
CA VAL A 78 4.29 -14.28 4.15
C VAL A 78 4.18 -14.03 2.64
N GLU A 79 3.41 -14.85 1.94
CA GLU A 79 3.11 -14.71 0.51
C GLU A 79 2.39 -13.40 0.21
N HIS A 80 1.49 -12.95 1.09
CA HIS A 80 0.79 -11.67 0.94
C HIS A 80 1.74 -10.49 1.09
N ILE A 81 2.65 -10.56 2.06
CA ILE A 81 3.70 -9.53 2.24
C ILE A 81 4.61 -9.48 1.01
N GLN A 82 5.04 -10.65 0.50
CA GLN A 82 5.87 -10.72 -0.71
C GLN A 82 5.14 -10.25 -1.97
N ALA A 83 3.82 -10.41 -2.05
CA ALA A 83 3.02 -9.84 -3.13
C ALA A 83 3.02 -8.31 -3.08
N LEU A 84 2.77 -7.73 -1.89
CA LEU A 84 2.82 -6.28 -1.69
C LEU A 84 4.20 -5.70 -1.98
N GLU A 85 5.27 -6.37 -1.59
CA GLU A 85 6.65 -5.94 -1.89
C GLU A 85 6.96 -5.95 -3.39
N ARG A 86 6.37 -6.87 -4.17
CA ARG A 86 6.52 -6.90 -5.63
C ARG A 86 5.74 -5.76 -6.27
N GLU A 87 4.49 -5.56 -5.89
CA GLU A 87 3.64 -4.48 -6.39
C GLU A 87 4.26 -3.10 -6.09
N TYR A 88 4.83 -2.92 -4.90
CA TYR A 88 5.54 -1.69 -4.54
C TYR A 88 6.71 -1.42 -5.50
N LYS A 89 7.53 -2.42 -5.80
CA LYS A 89 8.65 -2.30 -6.74
C LYS A 89 8.18 -2.00 -8.17
N ASP A 90 7.07 -2.62 -8.58
CA ASP A 90 6.48 -2.39 -9.90
C ASP A 90 5.96 -0.95 -10.03
N LEU A 91 5.31 -0.43 -8.98
CA LEU A 91 4.85 0.96 -8.92
C LEU A 91 6.01 1.97 -8.91
N GLU A 92 7.10 1.67 -8.18
CA GLU A 92 8.30 2.50 -8.15
C GLU A 92 8.98 2.59 -9.54
N LEU A 93 9.01 1.48 -10.27
CA LEU A 93 9.51 1.44 -11.64
C LEU A 93 8.61 2.23 -12.60
N LEU A 94 7.28 2.13 -12.44
CA LEU A 94 6.33 2.91 -13.24
C LEU A 94 6.46 4.42 -12.97
N LEU A 95 6.59 4.81 -11.71
CA LEU A 95 6.78 6.21 -11.32
C LEU A 95 8.05 6.78 -11.94
N THR A 96 9.17 6.06 -11.82
CA THR A 96 10.45 6.47 -12.38
C THR A 96 10.34 6.62 -13.91
N ARG A 97 9.72 5.66 -14.60
CA ARG A 97 9.47 5.74 -16.05
C ARG A 97 8.64 6.98 -16.40
N CYS A 98 7.56 7.24 -15.66
CA CYS A 98 6.68 8.40 -15.88
C CYS A 98 7.45 9.72 -15.73
N MET A 99 8.26 9.84 -14.68
CA MET A 99 9.11 11.03 -14.47
C MET A 99 10.09 11.24 -15.63
N THR A 100 10.78 10.19 -16.08
CA THR A 100 11.72 10.29 -17.21
C THR A 100 11.03 10.67 -18.53
N GLU A 101 9.83 10.14 -18.78
CA GLU A 101 9.06 10.48 -19.99
C GLU A 101 8.59 11.94 -19.94
N MET A 102 8.16 12.42 -18.77
CA MET A 102 7.79 13.82 -18.57
C MET A 102 8.96 14.78 -18.82
N GLU A 103 10.15 14.43 -18.35
CA GLU A 103 11.38 15.20 -18.63
C GLU A 103 11.71 15.23 -20.11
N ARG A 104 11.57 14.08 -20.81
CA ARG A 104 11.76 14.00 -22.26
C ARG A 104 10.77 14.89 -23.02
N MET A 105 9.50 14.91 -22.60
CA MET A 105 8.47 15.78 -23.17
C MET A 105 8.80 17.26 -22.97
N LYS A 106 9.24 17.66 -21.76
CA LYS A 106 9.68 19.05 -21.48
C LYS A 106 10.85 19.47 -22.35
N ILE A 107 11.80 18.57 -22.62
CA ILE A 107 12.94 18.86 -23.51
C ILE A 107 12.45 19.08 -24.94
N ARG A 108 11.55 18.22 -25.42
CA ARG A 108 10.96 18.34 -26.76
C ARG A 108 10.13 19.61 -26.91
N GLU A 109 9.33 19.96 -25.91
CA GLU A 109 8.55 21.20 -25.84
C GLU A 109 9.47 22.41 -25.97
N LYS A 110 10.51 22.51 -25.13
CA LYS A 110 11.50 23.59 -25.22
C LYS A 110 12.20 23.68 -26.57
N MET A 111 12.43 22.55 -27.26
CA MET A 111 12.99 22.56 -28.60
C MET A 111 12.01 23.18 -29.61
N LEU A 112 10.73 22.82 -29.54
CA LEU A 112 9.70 23.37 -30.41
C LEU A 112 9.45 24.85 -30.14
N GLU A 113 9.45 25.27 -28.87
CA GLU A 113 9.35 26.68 -28.48
C GLU A 113 10.48 27.52 -29.09
N ARG A 114 11.72 27.00 -29.08
CA ARG A 114 12.86 27.68 -29.72
C ARG A 114 12.71 27.77 -31.24
N GLU A 115 12.25 26.72 -31.91
CA GLU A 115 12.01 26.75 -33.35
C GLU A 115 10.86 27.70 -33.73
N LEU A 116 9.79 27.74 -32.94
CA LEU A 116 8.71 28.70 -33.10
C LEU A 116 9.21 30.14 -32.92
N ALA A 117 9.99 30.40 -31.88
CA ALA A 117 10.63 31.71 -31.67
C ALA A 117 11.57 32.08 -32.83
N ARG A 118 12.31 31.11 -33.39
CA ARG A 118 13.20 31.33 -34.54
C ARG A 118 12.44 31.69 -35.81
N LEU A 119 11.27 31.09 -36.05
CA LEU A 119 10.49 31.28 -37.29
C LEU A 119 9.52 32.47 -37.23
N ALA A 120 8.88 32.70 -36.09
CA ALA A 120 7.82 33.70 -35.92
C ALA A 120 8.22 34.85 -34.96
N GLY A 121 9.44 34.83 -34.42
CA GLY A 121 9.93 35.78 -33.42
C GLY A 121 9.50 35.43 -31.99
N ASP A 122 10.03 36.16 -31.00
CA ASP A 122 9.80 35.89 -29.57
C ASP A 122 8.32 35.98 -29.16
N ASN A 123 7.51 36.72 -29.92
CA ASN A 123 6.08 36.91 -29.70
C ASN A 123 5.21 35.93 -30.52
N TRP A 124 5.73 34.75 -30.87
CA TRP A 124 5.02 33.77 -31.70
C TRP A 124 3.62 33.40 -31.16
N GLN A 125 3.41 33.44 -29.85
CA GLN A 125 2.09 33.23 -29.23
C GLN A 125 1.09 34.31 -29.64
N MET A 126 1.50 35.58 -29.64
CA MET A 126 0.66 36.71 -30.06
C MET A 126 0.42 36.69 -31.57
N SER A 127 1.43 36.32 -32.36
CA SER A 127 1.27 36.23 -33.83
C SER A 127 0.35 35.10 -34.27
N LEU A 128 0.20 34.05 -33.45
CA LEU A 128 -0.70 32.93 -33.72
C LEU A 128 -2.04 33.04 -32.98
N ASP A 129 -2.31 34.15 -32.29
CA ASP A 129 -3.47 34.34 -31.40
C ASP A 129 -3.66 33.16 -30.41
N ILE A 130 -2.56 32.51 -30.01
CA ILE A 130 -2.59 31.44 -29.03
C ILE A 130 -2.62 32.13 -27.66
N PRO A 131 -3.69 31.96 -26.87
CA PRO A 131 -3.72 32.53 -25.53
C PRO A 131 -2.51 31.96 -24.78
N PRO A 132 -1.69 32.81 -24.12
CA PRO A 132 -0.55 32.33 -23.33
C PRO A 132 -1.10 31.25 -22.43
N ALA A 133 -0.53 30.05 -22.51
CA ALA A 133 -1.02 28.89 -21.76
C ALA A 133 -0.99 29.28 -20.29
N ALA A 134 -2.12 29.79 -19.79
CA ALA A 134 -2.20 30.47 -18.52
C ALA A 134 -1.78 29.45 -17.51
N ALA A 135 -0.61 29.64 -16.91
CA ALA A 135 0.14 28.69 -16.10
C ALA A 135 -0.75 27.59 -15.49
N LEU A 136 -1.05 26.55 -16.27
CA LEU A 136 -1.61 25.29 -15.78
C LEU A 136 -0.47 24.45 -15.18
N THR A 137 0.52 25.13 -14.60
CA THR A 137 1.56 24.59 -13.74
C THR A 137 0.92 24.19 -12.42
N ASN A 138 0.09 23.15 -12.48
CA ASN A 138 -0.26 22.21 -11.42
C ASN A 138 -0.98 21.05 -12.09
N THR A 139 -0.27 20.38 -13.01
CA THR A 139 -0.65 19.10 -13.61
C THR A 139 -0.64 18.02 -12.53
N GLY A 140 -1.68 18.03 -11.71
CA GLY A 140 -2.18 16.94 -10.85
C GLY A 140 -3.71 16.87 -10.87
N THR A 141 -4.37 17.62 -11.75
CA THR A 141 -5.81 17.95 -11.70
C THR A 141 -6.68 17.18 -12.68
N LEU A 142 -6.26 16.00 -13.15
CA LEU A 142 -7.24 14.97 -13.53
C LEU A 142 -7.82 14.24 -12.31
N ALA A 143 -7.30 14.50 -11.10
CA ALA A 143 -7.93 14.07 -9.85
C ALA A 143 -9.09 14.99 -9.42
N GLN A 144 -9.13 16.28 -9.81
CA GLN A 144 -10.12 17.22 -9.24
C GLN A 144 -11.57 17.05 -9.75
N ALA A 145 -11.81 16.31 -10.85
CA ALA A 145 -13.17 15.98 -11.29
C ALA A 145 -13.75 14.73 -10.59
N LEU A 146 -12.94 13.97 -9.83
CA LEU A 146 -13.38 12.76 -9.10
C LEU A 146 -13.09 12.82 -7.59
N VAL A 147 -12.44 13.87 -7.09
CA VAL A 147 -12.14 14.05 -5.66
C VAL A 147 -13.35 14.32 -4.74
N PRO A 148 -14.53 14.83 -5.14
CA PRO A 148 -15.61 14.94 -4.15
C PRO A 148 -16.24 13.58 -3.81
N ILE A 149 -15.90 12.49 -4.51
CA ILE A 149 -16.50 11.16 -4.27
C ILE A 149 -15.63 10.27 -3.38
N LEU A 150 -14.30 10.41 -3.39
CA LEU A 150 -13.43 9.50 -2.63
C LEU A 150 -13.03 9.97 -1.23
N VAL A 151 -13.26 11.25 -0.88
CA VAL A 151 -12.99 11.79 0.46
C VAL A 151 -14.08 11.39 1.48
N LEU A 152 -15.21 10.83 1.03
CA LEU A 152 -16.31 10.40 1.90
C LEU A 152 -16.15 9.01 2.55
N LEU A 153 -15.10 8.23 2.21
CA LEU A 153 -14.98 6.84 2.65
C LEU A 153 -13.88 6.56 3.70
N LEU A 154 -13.03 7.54 4.04
CA LEU A 154 -11.87 7.27 4.92
C LEU A 154 -11.64 8.31 6.05
N THR A 155 -12.70 8.90 6.60
CA THR A 155 -12.60 9.67 7.86
C THR A 155 -13.22 8.91 9.04
N PRO A 156 -12.47 8.67 10.14
CA PRO A 156 -13.00 8.04 11.34
C PRO A 156 -13.95 8.99 12.08
N LEU A 157 -15.07 8.45 12.58
CA LEU A 157 -16.06 9.15 13.39
C LEU A 157 -15.42 9.94 14.54
N TYR A 158 -15.55 11.26 14.51
CA TYR A 158 -15.50 12.12 15.70
C TYR A 158 -16.70 13.09 15.66
N PRO A 159 -17.54 13.14 16.70
CA PRO A 159 -18.71 14.01 16.73
C PRO A 159 -18.32 15.40 17.27
N HIS A 160 -18.49 16.44 16.47
CA HIS A 160 -18.51 17.81 16.98
C HIS A 160 -19.62 18.65 16.34
N PRO A 161 -20.35 19.49 17.12
CA PRO A 161 -21.51 20.22 16.65
C PRO A 161 -21.20 21.66 16.20
N HIS A 162 -21.68 22.03 15.00
CA HIS A 162 -22.04 23.38 14.50
C HIS A 162 -20.93 24.48 14.42
N PRO A 163 -21.11 25.61 13.69
CA PRO A 163 -22.26 26.09 12.92
C PRO A 163 -21.97 26.53 11.45
N SER A 164 -23.07 26.85 10.78
CA SER A 164 -23.31 27.19 9.38
C SER A 164 -22.58 28.42 8.81
N LEU A 165 -22.25 28.36 7.50
CA LEU A 165 -22.27 29.51 6.60
C LEU A 165 -22.79 29.11 5.19
N THR A 166 -24.05 29.47 4.93
CA THR A 166 -24.65 29.87 3.63
C THR A 166 -23.80 30.97 2.96
N ALA A 167 -23.66 31.17 1.65
CA ALA A 167 -24.35 30.80 0.42
C ALA A 167 -23.28 30.86 -0.72
N ILE A 168 -23.42 30.32 -1.92
CA ILE A 168 -24.23 30.79 -3.05
C ILE A 168 -23.99 29.72 -4.13
N LEU A 169 -25.04 29.12 -4.69
CA LEU A 169 -25.19 28.96 -6.14
C LEU A 169 -26.64 28.53 -6.44
N THR A 170 -27.20 29.33 -7.31
CA THR A 170 -28.57 29.36 -7.83
C THR A 170 -28.83 28.27 -8.87
N ALA A 171 -30.06 27.75 -8.79
CA ALA A 171 -30.87 27.15 -9.86
C ALA A 171 -30.72 25.65 -10.21
N SER A 172 -31.49 24.78 -9.53
CA SER A 172 -32.57 23.92 -10.12
C SER A 172 -33.10 22.89 -9.11
N PRO A 173 -34.33 22.37 -9.30
CA PRO A 173 -35.32 22.26 -8.22
C PRO A 173 -35.30 20.93 -7.46
N ILE A 174 -35.49 21.08 -6.14
CA ILE A 174 -36.39 20.34 -5.26
C ILE A 174 -37.08 19.12 -5.93
N GLN A 175 -36.61 17.92 -5.59
CA GLN A 175 -37.50 16.93 -4.97
C GLN A 175 -36.87 16.49 -3.66
N ASP A 176 -37.58 16.90 -2.61
CA ASP A 176 -37.43 16.59 -1.21
C ASP A 176 -37.98 15.18 -0.91
N GLU A 177 -37.70 14.72 0.32
CA GLU A 177 -38.34 13.61 1.04
C GLU A 177 -37.82 12.19 0.78
N GLY A 178 -37.23 11.61 1.84
CA GLY A 178 -37.30 10.17 2.07
C GLY A 178 -36.00 9.55 2.57
N ALA A 179 -35.90 9.36 3.89
CA ALA A 179 -34.99 8.40 4.49
C ALA A 179 -35.21 7.01 3.87
N THR A 180 -34.42 6.65 2.86
CA THR A 180 -34.48 5.32 2.26
C THR A 180 -33.70 4.36 3.13
N SER A 181 -34.44 3.50 3.83
CA SER A 181 -33.98 2.15 4.16
C SER A 181 -33.18 1.61 2.98
N THR A 182 -31.91 1.31 3.22
CA THR A 182 -31.00 0.77 2.20
C THR A 182 -31.46 -0.65 1.92
N ASP A 183 -32.42 -0.82 1.01
CA ASP A 183 -32.89 -2.12 0.58
C ASP A 183 -31.67 -2.89 0.03
N PRO A 184 -31.23 -3.99 0.69
CA PRO A 184 -30.06 -4.73 0.27
C PRO A 184 -30.18 -5.23 -1.17
N ALA A 185 -31.40 -5.41 -1.69
CA ALA A 185 -31.64 -5.77 -3.08
C ALA A 185 -31.24 -4.65 -4.06
N ALA A 186 -31.52 -3.39 -3.71
CA ALA A 186 -31.15 -2.24 -4.55
C ALA A 186 -29.62 -2.03 -4.57
N LEU A 187 -28.95 -2.26 -3.44
CA LEU A 187 -27.48 -2.23 -3.36
C LEU A 187 -26.85 -3.35 -4.22
N ALA A 188 -27.40 -4.57 -4.15
CA ALA A 188 -26.92 -5.70 -4.95
C ALA A 188 -27.05 -5.42 -6.45
N ALA A 189 -28.20 -4.90 -6.90
CA ALA A 189 -28.42 -4.52 -8.30
C ALA A 189 -27.44 -3.44 -8.77
N HIS A 190 -27.10 -2.48 -7.91
CA HIS A 190 -26.12 -1.45 -8.22
C HIS A 190 -24.69 -2.02 -8.35
N ILE A 191 -24.30 -2.94 -7.47
CA ILE A 191 -23.01 -3.64 -7.54
C ILE A 191 -22.89 -4.42 -8.86
N ASP A 192 -23.94 -5.14 -9.26
CA ASP A 192 -23.91 -5.91 -10.51
C ASP A 192 -23.83 -5.00 -11.75
N LYS A 193 -24.50 -3.83 -11.72
CA LYS A 193 -24.35 -2.82 -12.78
C LYS A 193 -22.91 -2.31 -12.90
N ILE A 194 -22.24 -2.06 -11.78
CA ILE A 194 -20.82 -1.64 -11.77
C ILE A 194 -19.94 -2.77 -12.33
N ARG A 195 -20.18 -4.02 -11.92
CA ARG A 195 -19.43 -5.18 -12.42
C ARG A 195 -19.55 -5.32 -13.94
N LEU A 196 -20.76 -5.20 -14.50
CA LEU A 196 -20.97 -5.23 -15.95
C LEU A 196 -20.23 -4.09 -16.66
N LEU A 197 -20.24 -2.88 -16.08
CA LEU A 197 -19.56 -1.73 -16.65
C LEU A 197 -18.04 -1.95 -16.69
N ILE A 198 -17.45 -2.42 -15.58
CA ILE A 198 -16.03 -2.74 -15.47
C ILE A 198 -15.65 -3.79 -16.52
N LEU A 199 -16.38 -4.89 -16.60
CA LEU A 199 -16.12 -5.97 -17.56
C LEU A 199 -16.21 -5.46 -19.02
N GLY A 200 -17.19 -4.61 -19.31
CA GLY A 200 -17.34 -3.97 -20.61
C GLY A 200 -16.20 -3.00 -20.95
N MET A 201 -15.70 -2.27 -19.96
CA MET A 201 -14.54 -1.39 -20.12
C MET A 201 -13.26 -2.19 -20.37
N GLU A 202 -13.02 -3.24 -19.59
CA GLU A 202 -11.87 -4.14 -19.72
C GLU A 202 -11.82 -4.79 -21.11
N THR A 203 -12.98 -5.28 -21.60
CA THR A 203 -13.10 -5.85 -22.95
C THR A 203 -12.71 -4.84 -24.05
N ARG A 204 -13.17 -3.58 -23.93
CA ARG A 204 -12.83 -2.52 -24.91
C ARG A 204 -11.36 -2.13 -24.83
N LEU A 205 -10.79 -2.11 -23.63
CA LEU A 205 -9.40 -1.73 -23.40
C LEU A 205 -8.45 -2.80 -23.93
N SER A 206 -8.73 -4.08 -23.63
CA SER A 206 -8.01 -5.23 -24.18
C SER A 206 -8.06 -5.27 -25.71
N LYS A 207 -9.23 -4.98 -26.32
CA LYS A 207 -9.33 -4.87 -27.79
C LYS A 207 -8.41 -3.80 -28.35
N ARG A 208 -8.41 -2.59 -27.79
CA ARG A 208 -7.52 -1.50 -28.22
C ARG A 208 -6.05 -1.87 -28.06
N GLU A 209 -5.70 -2.54 -26.97
CA GLU A 209 -4.34 -3.03 -26.74
C GLU A 209 -3.90 -4.00 -27.84
N THR A 210 -4.73 -4.99 -28.20
CA THR A 210 -4.41 -5.92 -29.30
C THR A 210 -4.28 -5.21 -30.65
N ASP A 211 -5.09 -4.18 -30.90
CA ASP A 211 -5.02 -3.39 -32.12
C ASP A 211 -3.74 -2.53 -32.17
N LEU A 212 -3.37 -1.90 -31.04
CA LEU A 212 -2.11 -1.16 -30.91
C LEU A 212 -0.90 -2.07 -31.10
N LEU A 213 -0.88 -3.24 -30.47
CA LEU A 213 0.20 -4.22 -30.64
C LEU A 213 0.34 -4.67 -32.10
N ARG A 214 -0.79 -4.87 -32.80
CA ARG A 214 -0.78 -5.22 -34.23
C ARG A 214 -0.20 -4.09 -35.09
N MET A 215 -0.52 -2.82 -34.78
CA MET A 215 0.04 -1.68 -35.49
C MET A 215 1.53 -1.51 -35.24
N VAL A 216 1.99 -1.66 -33.99
CA VAL A 216 3.42 -1.61 -33.64
C VAL A 216 4.17 -2.72 -34.37
N SER A 217 3.67 -3.96 -34.32
CA SER A 217 4.28 -5.09 -35.03
C SER A 217 4.37 -4.86 -36.55
N ARG A 218 3.34 -4.25 -37.16
CA ARG A 218 3.38 -3.87 -38.58
C ARG A 218 4.44 -2.79 -38.86
N ALA A 219 4.47 -1.74 -38.03
CA ALA A 219 5.43 -0.65 -38.19
C ALA A 219 6.88 -1.14 -38.02
N GLU A 220 7.15 -2.02 -37.07
CA GLU A 220 8.46 -2.66 -36.89
C GLU A 220 8.84 -3.53 -38.10
N GLY A 221 7.87 -4.27 -38.65
CA GLY A 221 8.08 -5.08 -39.86
C GLY A 221 8.40 -4.23 -41.10
N GLU A 222 7.73 -3.09 -41.26
CA GLU A 222 8.04 -2.12 -42.32
C GLU A 222 9.41 -1.47 -42.10
N GLY A 223 9.74 -1.10 -40.85
CA GLY A 223 11.05 -0.56 -40.49
C GLY A 223 12.20 -1.50 -40.88
N LYS A 224 12.07 -2.79 -40.58
CA LYS A 224 13.05 -3.82 -40.99
C LYS A 224 13.20 -3.92 -42.51
N LYS A 225 12.08 -3.89 -43.25
CA LYS A 225 12.13 -3.91 -44.73
C LYS A 225 12.89 -2.72 -45.29
N TRP A 226 12.67 -1.51 -44.74
CA TRP A 226 13.41 -0.32 -45.16
C TRP A 226 14.89 -0.40 -44.83
N GLU A 227 15.24 -0.99 -43.68
CA GLU A 227 16.63 -1.23 -43.28
C GLU A 227 17.33 -2.21 -44.24
N ASP A 228 16.65 -3.29 -44.66
CA ASP A 228 17.18 -4.26 -45.62
C ASP A 228 17.37 -3.64 -47.02
N VAL A 229 16.43 -2.81 -47.47
CA VAL A 229 16.54 -2.06 -48.74
C VAL A 229 17.68 -1.05 -48.67
N ALA A 230 17.85 -0.34 -47.55
CA ALA A 230 18.97 0.57 -47.36
C ALA A 230 20.31 -0.16 -47.37
N ARG A 231 20.39 -1.34 -46.74
CA ARG A 231 21.60 -2.17 -46.70
C ARG A 231 21.96 -2.77 -48.06
N SER A 232 20.96 -3.16 -48.87
CA SER A 232 21.18 -3.73 -50.20
C SER A 232 21.39 -2.69 -51.31
N GLY A 233 20.76 -1.52 -51.20
CA GLY A 233 20.84 -0.42 -52.18
C GLY A 233 22.05 0.52 -52.01
N GLY A 234 22.67 0.58 -50.83
CA GLY A 234 23.83 1.44 -50.55
C GLY A 234 25.17 1.00 -51.16
N GLY A 235 25.20 -0.12 -51.89
CA GLY A 235 26.43 -0.71 -52.43
C GLY A 235 26.82 -0.28 -53.86
N VAL A 236 26.05 0.57 -54.53
CA VAL A 236 26.31 0.94 -55.94
C VAL A 236 26.34 2.46 -56.11
N ARG A 237 27.49 3.07 -55.80
CA ARG A 237 28.06 4.23 -56.52
C ARG A 237 29.36 4.69 -55.84
N ALA A 238 30.47 4.10 -56.26
CA ALA A 238 31.77 4.71 -56.34
C ALA A 238 32.47 4.17 -57.59
#